data_AF-A0A3S3P2D3-F1
#
_entry.id   AF-A0A3S3P2D3-F1
#
_cell.length_a   1.000
_cell.length_b   1.000
_cell.length_c   1.000
_cell.angle_alpha   90.00
_cell.angle_beta   90.00
_cell.angle_gamma   90.00
#
_symmetry.space_group_name_H-M   'P 1'
#
loop_
_entity.id
_entity.type
_entity.pdbx_description
1 polymer ?
#
loop_
_entity_poly.entity_id
_entity_poly.type
_entity_poly.pdbx_seq_one_letter_code
_entity_poly.pdbx_strand_id
1 'polypeptide(L)'
;MSFAKENGEIVENYYAFLNVERNATNDEIIAAYRRLSRLFHPDKHHDEKDKKEAEILFNRAKKAYEVLIDPHKRAIYDTLGIKGLETEGWAVVPRTKTPQEIREEFERLQKEKEERYIRSLTNPRGAIVVGINATDLFERNPEYIAFNAFGLPSIEVTSLAIKQSIDLPLDTNDTSTLTANLSVENGVGSGSIIGGFRRVFSPKTWGEVQLAAGQGPLASFKVFRTVARRNFFTANGYLHFVAGGIRPGTELVLSRQLNKHAMGYLTWKVFPQSFMNTAVVWSANKNQVTMQLQIGIPICFAMVSGSYSIFDETKIKGSIKGGSFGAYLEYGCETKVSEHSIVGASMTIGVPKGVTLKLKLNRANQTYLFSLLLADEIIPEAIFYGTVIPFLTYYCVKKCILDPYKEREKEKKTEKAKKENASRLAGLRKEAEAAVSLMTETYNRIKEQEVAKSGLIIIKALYGKADIIENFINAEEIDSSIEVIDVRVALQCLVKDSSLILTETSKANFPGFYDPCLGEEKKLYIKYEFRNVVYEVFFRDEEKVRIPS
;
A
#
# COMPACT_ATOMS: atom_id res chain seq x y z
N MET A 1 8.72 -3.05 16.48
CA MET A 1 8.82 -2.84 15.02
C MET A 1 9.96 -3.70 14.53
N SER A 2 9.66 -4.92 14.09
CA SER A 2 10.65 -5.75 13.40
C SER A 2 10.85 -5.15 12.00
N PHE A 3 12.07 -5.23 11.48
CA PHE A 3 12.36 -4.89 10.09
C PHE A 3 11.61 -5.89 9.20
N ALA A 4 10.37 -5.54 8.90
CA ALA A 4 9.48 -6.26 8.04
C ALA A 4 10.00 -6.17 6.60
N LYS A 5 10.26 -7.34 6.00
CA LYS A 5 10.30 -7.59 4.55
C LYS A 5 10.98 -6.48 3.72
N GLU A 6 12.30 -6.45 3.69
CA GLU A 6 13.02 -5.76 2.61
C GLU A 6 12.88 -6.56 1.30
N ASN A 7 11.91 -6.17 0.47
CA ASN A 7 11.90 -6.18 -1.01
C ASN A 7 12.81 -7.19 -1.76
N GLY A 8 12.84 -8.46 -1.36
CA GLY A 8 13.64 -9.49 -2.05
C GLY A 8 15.15 -9.19 -2.10
N GLU A 9 15.66 -8.24 -1.32
CA GLU A 9 17.10 -7.96 -1.22
C GLU A 9 17.72 -8.90 -0.19
N ILE A 10 18.85 -9.53 -0.55
CA ILE A 10 19.60 -10.35 0.38
C ILE A 10 20.45 -9.42 1.25
N VAL A 11 20.06 -9.25 2.51
CA VAL A 11 20.77 -8.38 3.46
C VAL A 11 21.41 -9.25 4.52
N GLU A 12 22.72 -9.08 4.71
CA GLU A 12 23.44 -9.86 5.72
C GLU A 12 23.01 -9.43 7.13
N ASN A 13 22.90 -10.41 8.03
CA ASN A 13 22.53 -10.18 9.41
C ASN A 13 23.64 -10.66 10.36
N TYR A 14 24.30 -9.75 11.07
CA TYR A 14 25.41 -10.07 11.97
C TYR A 14 24.98 -10.84 13.21
N TYR A 15 23.78 -10.59 13.74
CA TYR A 15 23.22 -11.37 14.86
C TYR A 15 22.94 -12.81 14.45
N ALA A 16 22.38 -12.99 13.25
CA ALA A 16 22.11 -14.31 12.69
C ALA A 16 23.41 -15.06 12.40
N PHE A 17 24.40 -14.40 11.78
CA PHE A 17 25.69 -15.01 11.47
C PHE A 17 26.42 -15.51 12.72
N LEU A 18 26.37 -14.76 13.83
CA LEU A 18 26.94 -15.19 15.13
C LEU A 18 26.02 -16.09 15.96
N ASN A 19 24.77 -16.32 15.53
CA ASN A 19 23.72 -17.01 16.29
C ASN A 19 23.52 -16.45 17.71
N VAL A 20 23.32 -15.14 17.81
CA VAL A 20 23.06 -14.43 19.09
C VAL A 20 21.79 -13.60 18.98
N GLU A 21 21.11 -13.39 20.11
CA GLU A 21 19.90 -12.56 20.15
C GLU A 21 20.25 -11.06 20.04
N ARG A 22 19.29 -10.23 19.63
CA ARG A 22 19.53 -8.77 19.51
C ARG A 22 19.87 -8.09 20.84
N ASN A 23 19.40 -8.65 21.95
CA ASN A 23 19.70 -8.21 23.32
C ASN A 23 20.91 -8.95 23.93
N ALA A 24 21.67 -9.72 23.14
CA ALA A 24 22.81 -10.49 23.65
C ALA A 24 23.83 -9.60 24.35
N THR A 25 24.35 -10.14 25.45
CA THR A 25 25.41 -9.52 26.26
C THR A 25 26.76 -9.56 25.54
N ASN A 26 27.68 -8.69 25.93
CA ASN A 26 29.02 -8.66 25.35
C ASN A 26 29.74 -10.01 25.51
N ASP A 27 29.53 -10.71 26.62
CA ASP A 27 30.12 -12.02 26.89
C ASP A 27 29.60 -13.10 25.92
N GLU A 28 28.30 -13.07 25.61
CA GLU A 28 27.69 -13.98 24.62
C GLU A 28 28.23 -13.71 23.21
N ILE A 29 28.39 -12.44 22.83
CA ILE A 29 28.97 -12.04 21.53
C ILE A 29 30.43 -12.50 21.43
N ILE A 30 31.24 -12.31 22.48
CA ILE A 30 32.62 -12.79 22.54
C ILE A 30 32.69 -14.31 22.45
N ALA A 31 31.81 -15.03 23.16
CA ALA A 31 31.77 -16.49 23.15
C ALA A 31 31.38 -17.05 21.79
N ALA A 32 30.40 -16.42 21.11
CA ALA A 32 30.00 -16.76 19.75
C ALA A 32 31.13 -16.54 18.74
N TYR A 33 31.76 -15.36 18.77
CA TYR A 33 32.90 -15.05 17.91
C TYR A 33 34.04 -16.05 18.09
N ARG A 34 34.47 -16.32 19.33
CA ARG A 34 35.54 -17.31 19.63
C ARG A 34 35.23 -18.72 19.11
N ARG A 35 33.96 -19.08 18.96
CA ARG A 35 33.54 -20.37 18.41
C ARG A 35 33.74 -20.40 16.90
N LEU A 36 33.18 -19.41 16.19
CA LEU A 36 33.29 -19.29 14.74
C LEU A 36 34.73 -19.05 14.28
N SER A 37 35.50 -18.23 15.01
CA SER A 37 36.93 -18.04 14.75
C SER A 37 37.73 -19.33 14.84
N ARG A 38 37.38 -20.25 15.77
CA ARG A 38 38.02 -21.56 15.88
C ARG A 38 37.57 -22.54 14.79
N LEU A 39 36.40 -22.32 14.21
CA LEU A 39 35.83 -23.14 13.14
C LEU A 39 36.45 -22.77 11.79
N PHE A 40 36.59 -21.47 11.52
CA PHE A 40 37.05 -20.93 10.23
C PHE A 40 38.48 -20.38 10.27
N HIS A 41 39.34 -20.84 11.19
CA HIS A 41 40.72 -20.35 11.24
C HIS A 41 41.52 -20.88 10.05
N PRO A 42 42.22 -20.04 9.25
CA PRO A 42 42.93 -20.49 8.05
C PRO A 42 43.98 -21.58 8.35
N ASP A 43 44.65 -21.52 9.50
CA ASP A 43 45.67 -22.52 9.90
C ASP A 43 45.15 -23.94 10.09
N LYS A 44 43.83 -24.14 10.23
CA LYS A 44 43.25 -25.47 10.40
C LYS A 44 43.02 -26.22 9.10
N HIS A 45 43.04 -25.52 7.98
CA HIS A 45 42.74 -26.10 6.68
C HIS A 45 44.05 -26.30 5.92
N HIS A 46 44.24 -27.47 5.31
CA HIS A 46 45.48 -27.82 4.62
C HIS A 46 45.50 -27.30 3.18
N ASP A 47 44.37 -27.38 2.48
CA ASP A 47 44.23 -27.00 1.08
C ASP A 47 44.20 -25.48 0.88
N GLU A 48 44.83 -25.01 -0.19
CA GLU A 48 44.94 -23.56 -0.48
C GLU A 48 43.59 -22.92 -0.81
N LYS A 49 42.63 -23.70 -1.35
CA LYS A 49 41.26 -23.24 -1.62
C LYS A 49 40.49 -23.05 -0.32
N ASP A 50 40.49 -24.07 0.53
CA ASP A 50 39.82 -24.06 1.83
C ASP A 50 40.38 -22.97 2.75
N LYS A 51 41.69 -22.71 2.71
CA LYS A 51 42.32 -21.58 3.43
C LYS A 51 41.73 -20.23 3.03
N LYS A 52 41.55 -19.99 1.72
CA LYS A 52 41.00 -18.72 1.21
C LYS A 52 39.53 -18.56 1.59
N GLU A 53 38.74 -19.63 1.50
CA GLU A 53 37.33 -19.61 1.88
C GLU A 53 37.14 -19.46 3.41
N ALA A 54 37.99 -20.11 4.21
CA ALA A 54 38.04 -19.94 5.66
C ALA A 54 38.41 -18.51 6.04
N GLU A 55 39.37 -17.89 5.36
CA GLU A 55 39.75 -16.49 5.58
C GLU A 55 38.58 -15.53 5.34
N ILE A 56 37.78 -15.74 4.29
CA ILE A 56 36.59 -14.92 4.00
C ILE A 56 35.58 -15.01 5.15
N LEU A 57 35.22 -16.23 5.58
CA LEU A 57 34.25 -16.45 6.66
C LEU A 57 34.79 -15.97 8.02
N PHE A 58 36.09 -16.11 8.26
CA PHE A 58 36.76 -15.59 9.46
C PHE A 58 36.69 -14.07 9.53
N ASN A 59 37.02 -13.39 8.43
CA ASN A 59 36.93 -11.94 8.33
C ASN A 59 35.48 -11.45 8.48
N ARG A 60 34.51 -12.21 7.96
CA ARG A 60 33.08 -11.93 8.16
C ARG A 60 32.66 -12.06 9.63
N ALA A 61 33.10 -13.11 10.31
CA ALA A 61 32.88 -13.29 11.76
C ALA A 61 33.50 -12.14 12.56
N LYS A 62 34.72 -11.73 12.19
CA LYS A 62 35.44 -10.61 12.81
C LYS A 62 34.70 -9.29 12.62
N LYS A 63 34.22 -8.99 11.40
CA LYS A 63 33.43 -7.79 11.11
C LYS A 63 32.13 -7.76 11.92
N ALA A 64 31.42 -8.89 11.98
CA ALA A 64 30.20 -9.01 12.80
C ALA A 64 30.50 -8.75 14.28
N TYR A 65 31.58 -9.31 14.81
CA TYR A 65 32.03 -9.06 16.17
C TYR A 65 32.37 -7.58 16.42
N GLU A 66 33.17 -6.95 15.56
CA GLU A 66 33.59 -5.55 15.70
C GLU A 66 32.40 -4.57 15.69
N VAL A 67 31.37 -4.86 14.90
CA VAL A 67 30.15 -4.04 14.84
C VAL A 67 29.29 -4.23 16.09
N LEU A 68 29.12 -5.48 16.54
CA LEU A 68 28.20 -5.80 17.64
C LEU A 68 28.78 -5.55 19.03
N ILE A 69 30.12 -5.56 19.18
CA ILE A 69 30.79 -5.29 20.46
C ILE A 69 30.90 -3.79 20.75
N ASP A 70 30.96 -2.95 19.72
CA ASP A 70 31.03 -1.50 19.84
C ASP A 70 29.60 -0.93 20.02
N PRO A 71 29.28 -0.32 21.19
CA PRO A 71 27.94 0.20 21.44
C PRO A 71 27.45 1.21 20.40
N HIS A 72 28.35 2.01 19.81
CA HIS A 72 27.99 3.03 18.82
C HIS A 72 27.67 2.39 17.47
N LYS A 73 28.53 1.48 17.00
CA LYS A 73 28.29 0.75 15.73
C LYS A 73 27.07 -0.17 15.83
N ARG A 74 26.87 -0.82 16.98
CA ARG A 74 25.69 -1.64 17.26
C ARG A 74 24.42 -0.80 17.20
N ALA A 75 24.41 0.39 17.80
CA ALA A 75 23.27 1.29 17.74
C ALA A 75 22.94 1.74 16.30
N ILE A 76 23.96 2.08 15.49
CA ILE A 76 23.79 2.41 14.07
C ILE A 76 23.23 1.22 13.29
N TYR A 77 23.79 0.03 13.52
CA TYR A 77 23.35 -1.21 12.89
C TYR A 77 21.91 -1.58 13.27
N ASP A 78 21.54 -1.41 14.52
CA ASP A 78 20.19 -1.69 15.02
C ASP A 78 19.14 -0.71 14.47
N THR A 79 19.55 0.53 14.16
CA THR A 79 18.65 1.56 13.61
C THR A 79 18.57 1.57 12.08
N LEU A 80 19.70 1.37 11.39
CA LEU A 80 19.83 1.57 9.94
C LEU A 80 20.32 0.34 9.18
N GLY A 81 20.61 -0.77 9.86
CA GLY A 81 21.17 -1.99 9.26
C GLY A 81 22.59 -1.78 8.73
N ILE A 82 23.03 -2.66 7.82
CA ILE A 82 24.36 -2.57 7.18
C ILE A 82 24.51 -1.24 6.42
N LYS A 83 23.43 -0.77 5.79
CA LYS A 83 23.40 0.48 5.03
C LYS A 83 23.87 1.67 5.89
N GLY A 84 23.50 1.71 7.17
CA GLY A 84 23.96 2.74 8.10
C GLY A 84 25.45 2.71 8.41
N LEU A 85 26.07 1.54 8.42
CA LEU A 85 27.51 1.36 8.64
C LEU A 85 28.34 1.75 7.40
N GLU A 86 27.72 1.71 6.22
CA GLU A 86 28.33 2.06 4.93
C GLU A 86 28.13 3.55 4.56
N THR A 87 27.37 4.30 5.37
CA THR A 87 26.95 5.69 5.07
C THR A 87 28.05 6.75 5.32
N GLU A 88 29.31 6.36 5.55
CA GLU A 88 30.44 7.30 5.52
C GLU A 88 30.83 7.62 4.05
N GLY A 89 30.05 8.50 3.42
CA GLY A 89 30.30 9.01 2.07
C GLY A 89 29.35 8.42 1.01
N TRP A 90 28.52 9.28 0.42
CA TRP A 90 27.53 8.96 -0.63
C TRP A 90 28.02 7.99 -1.73
N ALA A 91 27.34 6.84 -1.89
CA ALA A 91 26.90 6.28 -3.18
C ALA A 91 26.16 4.95 -2.96
N VAL A 92 24.83 4.99 -2.90
CA VAL A 92 24.01 3.76 -3.04
C VAL A 92 23.94 3.42 -4.53
N VAL A 93 25.00 2.77 -5.03
CA VAL A 93 24.96 1.94 -6.22
C VAL A 93 25.70 0.66 -5.88
N PRO A 94 25.06 -0.52 -5.90
CA PRO A 94 25.77 -1.78 -5.68
C PRO A 94 26.87 -1.93 -6.73
N ARG A 95 28.13 -2.12 -6.30
CA ARG A 95 29.37 -2.11 -7.11
C ARG A 95 29.54 -3.34 -8.03
N THR A 96 28.48 -3.88 -8.61
CA THR A 96 28.52 -5.14 -9.39
C THR A 96 28.00 -5.04 -10.83
N LYS A 97 27.55 -3.87 -11.28
CA LYS A 97 27.16 -3.64 -12.68
C LYS A 97 28.34 -3.10 -13.50
N THR A 98 28.41 -3.39 -14.79
CA THR A 98 29.47 -2.83 -15.65
C THR A 98 29.34 -1.30 -15.74
N PRO A 99 30.43 -0.53 -15.93
CA PRO A 99 30.36 0.93 -15.97
C PRO A 99 29.39 1.50 -17.02
N GLN A 100 29.17 0.76 -18.11
CA GLN A 100 28.24 1.16 -19.18
C GLN A 100 26.78 0.91 -18.78
N GLU A 101 26.46 -0.24 -18.21
CA GLU A 101 25.11 -0.56 -17.74
C GLU A 101 24.67 0.32 -16.56
N ILE A 102 25.58 0.68 -15.66
CA ILE A 102 25.31 1.64 -14.57
C ILE A 102 24.91 3.00 -15.14
N ARG A 103 25.62 3.46 -16.18
CA ARG A 103 25.38 4.75 -16.81
C ARG A 103 24.03 4.79 -17.50
N GLU A 104 23.68 3.74 -18.26
CA GLU A 104 22.39 3.63 -18.94
C GLU A 104 21.22 3.54 -17.95
N GLU A 105 21.36 2.75 -16.88
CA GLU A 105 20.33 2.65 -15.85
C GLU A 105 20.18 3.96 -15.06
N PHE A 106 21.29 4.63 -14.76
CA PHE A 106 21.27 5.93 -14.11
C PHE A 106 20.58 6.98 -14.99
N GLU A 107 20.91 7.05 -16.28
CA GLU A 107 20.27 7.96 -17.24
C GLU A 107 18.77 7.66 -17.36
N ARG A 108 18.38 6.38 -17.40
CA ARG A 108 16.97 5.97 -17.40
C ARG A 108 16.24 6.37 -16.11
N LEU A 109 16.83 6.13 -14.94
CA LEU A 109 16.25 6.51 -13.64
C LEU A 109 16.17 8.03 -13.47
N GLN A 110 17.14 8.79 -13.98
CA GLN A 110 17.11 10.25 -14.00
C GLN A 110 15.96 10.75 -14.86
N LYS A 111 15.83 10.24 -16.10
CA LYS A 111 14.74 10.62 -17.00
C LYS A 111 13.36 10.27 -16.43
N GLU A 112 13.22 9.09 -15.81
CA GLU A 112 11.97 8.72 -15.14
C GLU A 112 11.66 9.61 -13.93
N LYS A 113 12.68 9.99 -13.13
CA LYS A 113 12.49 10.91 -12.00
C LYS A 113 12.12 12.32 -12.48
N GLU A 114 12.75 12.80 -13.54
CA GLU A 114 12.49 14.11 -14.12
C GLU A 114 11.09 14.17 -14.73
N GLU A 115 10.67 13.14 -15.47
CA GLU A 115 9.29 13.03 -15.98
C GLU A 115 8.27 12.94 -14.85
N ARG A 116 8.55 12.19 -13.76
CA ARG A 116 7.69 12.15 -12.57
C ARG A 116 7.65 13.49 -11.85
N TYR A 117 8.78 14.18 -11.74
CA TYR A 117 8.87 15.50 -11.15
C TYR A 117 8.01 16.49 -11.95
N ILE A 118 8.19 16.56 -13.27
CA ILE A 118 7.38 17.41 -14.16
C ILE A 118 5.89 17.06 -14.06
N ARG A 119 5.53 15.77 -14.04
CA ARG A 119 4.14 15.35 -13.84
C ARG A 119 3.60 15.66 -12.44
N SER A 120 4.44 15.74 -11.41
CA SER A 120 4.04 16.13 -10.05
C SER A 120 3.84 17.63 -9.89
N LEU A 121 4.47 18.45 -10.75
CA LEU A 121 4.29 19.90 -10.76
C LEU A 121 2.88 20.29 -11.18
N THR A 122 2.24 19.48 -12.03
CA THR A 122 0.83 19.66 -12.37
C THR A 122 0.01 18.63 -11.59
N ASN A 123 -1.00 19.04 -10.85
CA ASN A 123 -1.91 18.10 -10.18
C ASN A 123 -3.23 18.02 -10.97
N PRO A 124 -3.27 17.41 -12.16
CA PRO A 124 -4.47 17.36 -12.96
C PRO A 124 -5.52 16.53 -12.22
N ARG A 125 -6.71 17.10 -12.04
CA ARG A 125 -7.89 16.43 -11.48
C ARG A 125 -8.98 16.39 -12.53
N GLY A 126 -9.51 15.20 -12.77
CA GLY A 126 -10.59 14.96 -13.72
C GLY A 126 -11.81 14.35 -13.06
N ALA A 127 -13.00 14.74 -13.50
CA ALA A 127 -14.23 14.06 -13.15
C ALA A 127 -15.11 13.90 -14.40
N ILE A 128 -15.57 12.69 -14.66
CA ILE A 128 -16.53 12.36 -15.71
C ILE A 128 -17.77 11.82 -15.01
N VAL A 129 -18.90 12.47 -15.23
CA VAL A 129 -20.21 12.10 -14.69
C VAL A 129 -21.13 11.78 -15.85
N VAL A 130 -21.74 10.60 -15.84
CA VAL A 130 -22.69 10.15 -16.87
C VAL A 130 -24.01 9.86 -16.16
N GLY A 131 -25.08 10.53 -16.57
CA GLY A 131 -26.45 10.21 -16.19
C GLY A 131 -27.09 9.31 -17.23
N ILE A 132 -27.68 8.20 -16.77
CA ILE A 132 -28.30 7.18 -17.61
C ILE A 132 -29.72 6.99 -17.12
N ASN A 133 -30.70 7.10 -18.01
CA ASN A 133 -32.07 6.69 -17.75
C ASN A 133 -32.23 5.23 -18.17
N ALA A 134 -32.56 4.39 -17.20
CA ALA A 134 -32.83 2.96 -17.36
C ALA A 134 -34.17 2.58 -16.71
N THR A 135 -35.11 3.53 -16.61
CA THR A 135 -36.47 3.34 -16.07
C THR A 135 -37.23 2.24 -16.81
N ASP A 136 -37.06 2.14 -18.14
CA ASP A 136 -37.71 1.13 -18.98
C ASP A 136 -37.32 -0.33 -18.63
N LEU A 137 -36.30 -0.53 -17.78
CA LEU A 137 -36.00 -1.85 -17.21
C LEU A 137 -37.07 -2.33 -16.21
N PHE A 138 -37.73 -1.41 -15.51
CA PHE A 138 -38.65 -1.70 -14.40
C PHE A 138 -40.05 -1.11 -14.63
N GLU A 139 -40.14 0.02 -15.33
CA GLU A 139 -41.36 0.76 -15.64
C GLU A 139 -41.59 0.72 -17.16
N ARG A 140 -41.95 -0.46 -17.69
CA ARG A 140 -42.22 -0.61 -19.13
C ARG A 140 -43.54 0.06 -19.51
N ASN A 141 -43.48 1.08 -20.35
CA ASN A 141 -44.68 1.73 -20.88
C ASN A 141 -45.29 0.89 -22.02
N PRO A 142 -46.55 0.40 -21.90
CA PRO A 142 -47.21 -0.42 -22.92
C PRO A 142 -47.28 0.24 -24.31
N GLU A 143 -47.33 1.58 -24.38
CA GLU A 143 -47.37 2.33 -25.64
C GLU A 143 -46.03 2.27 -26.40
N TYR A 144 -44.89 2.18 -25.69
CA TYR A 144 -43.56 2.08 -26.29
C TYR A 144 -43.24 0.67 -26.82
N ILE A 145 -43.87 -0.36 -26.25
CA ILE A 145 -43.75 -1.76 -26.71
C ILE A 145 -44.26 -1.90 -28.15
N ALA A 146 -45.23 -1.08 -28.57
CA ALA A 146 -45.81 -1.13 -29.92
C ALA A 146 -44.84 -0.67 -31.03
N PHE A 147 -43.81 0.13 -30.69
CA PHE A 147 -42.86 0.69 -31.65
C PHE A 147 -41.51 -0.05 -31.70
N ASN A 148 -41.20 -0.89 -30.72
CA ASN A 148 -39.93 -1.59 -30.65
C ASN A 148 -40.07 -3.03 -31.15
N ALA A 149 -39.63 -3.30 -32.38
CA ALA A 149 -39.79 -4.60 -33.06
C ALA A 149 -39.19 -5.81 -32.29
N PHE A 150 -38.29 -5.57 -31.34
CA PHE A 150 -37.63 -6.59 -30.52
C PHE A 150 -38.06 -6.60 -29.04
N GLY A 151 -38.91 -5.66 -28.60
CA GLY A 151 -39.38 -5.57 -27.20
C GLY A 151 -38.29 -5.40 -26.15
N LEU A 152 -37.11 -4.89 -26.54
CA LEU A 152 -35.98 -4.65 -25.63
C LEU A 152 -36.11 -3.29 -24.95
N PRO A 153 -35.70 -3.17 -23.68
CA PRO A 153 -35.77 -1.91 -22.95
C PRO A 153 -34.80 -0.86 -23.54
N SER A 154 -35.22 0.40 -23.66
CA SER A 154 -34.35 1.51 -24.07
C SER A 154 -33.57 2.05 -22.87
N ILE A 155 -32.25 2.19 -23.04
CA ILE A 155 -31.36 2.83 -22.07
C ILE A 155 -30.80 4.08 -22.73
N GLU A 156 -31.05 5.24 -22.12
CA GLU A 156 -30.71 6.53 -22.70
C GLU A 156 -29.71 7.29 -21.83
N VAL A 157 -28.76 7.98 -22.46
CA VAL A 157 -27.84 8.86 -21.73
C VAL A 157 -28.52 10.23 -21.59
N THR A 158 -28.95 10.59 -20.38
CA THR A 158 -29.64 11.86 -20.10
C THR A 158 -28.69 13.01 -19.87
N SER A 159 -27.52 12.76 -19.29
CA SER A 159 -26.53 13.79 -19.03
C SER A 159 -25.09 13.31 -19.11
N LEU A 160 -24.21 14.22 -19.49
CA LEU A 160 -22.77 14.01 -19.48
C LEU A 160 -22.10 15.28 -18.94
N ALA A 161 -21.33 15.16 -17.87
CA ALA A 161 -20.54 16.26 -17.33
C ALA A 161 -19.07 15.87 -17.22
N ILE A 162 -18.20 16.71 -17.77
CA ILE A 162 -16.74 16.56 -17.71
C ILE A 162 -16.18 17.78 -17.00
N LYS A 163 -15.44 17.55 -15.91
CA LYS A 163 -14.71 18.58 -15.18
C LYS A 163 -13.23 18.25 -15.22
N GLN A 164 -12.42 19.20 -15.62
CA GLN A 164 -10.97 19.06 -15.64
C GLN A 164 -10.35 20.29 -14.99
N SER A 165 -9.44 20.07 -14.05
CA SER A 165 -8.77 21.14 -13.31
C SER A 165 -7.27 20.86 -13.25
N ILE A 166 -6.47 21.89 -13.48
CA ILE A 166 -5.01 21.83 -13.39
C ILE A 166 -4.57 22.95 -12.45
N ASP A 167 -3.90 22.56 -11.38
CA ASP A 167 -3.22 23.49 -10.47
C ASP A 167 -1.75 23.58 -10.91
N LEU A 168 -1.28 24.79 -11.23
CA LEU A 168 0.08 25.11 -11.63
C LEU A 168 0.73 26.01 -10.55
N PRO A 169 1.60 25.47 -9.67
CA PRO A 169 2.38 26.27 -8.75
C PRO A 169 3.42 27.08 -9.54
N LEU A 170 3.36 28.41 -9.46
CA LEU A 170 4.32 29.31 -10.11
C LEU A 170 5.52 29.59 -9.19
N ASP A 171 5.24 29.73 -7.89
CA ASP A 171 6.22 29.95 -6.83
C ASP A 171 5.70 29.27 -5.54
N THR A 172 6.50 29.30 -4.47
CA THR A 172 6.14 28.82 -3.13
C THR A 172 4.83 29.40 -2.59
N ASN A 173 4.48 30.63 -2.98
CA ASN A 173 3.27 31.32 -2.52
C ASN A 173 2.18 31.50 -3.59
N ASP A 174 2.53 31.38 -4.86
CA ASP A 174 1.64 31.72 -5.99
C ASP A 174 1.25 30.47 -6.78
N THR A 175 -0.04 30.29 -7.01
CA THR A 175 -0.58 29.14 -7.75
C THR A 175 -1.63 29.63 -8.74
N SER A 176 -1.42 29.31 -10.01
CA SER A 176 -2.41 29.51 -11.06
C SER A 176 -3.25 28.25 -11.21
N THR A 177 -4.55 28.41 -11.44
CA THR A 177 -5.47 27.29 -11.65
C THR A 177 -6.21 27.48 -12.96
N LEU A 178 -6.40 26.39 -13.69
CA LEU A 178 -7.22 26.37 -14.90
C LEU A 178 -8.22 25.23 -14.77
N THR A 179 -9.51 25.57 -14.78
CA THR A 179 -10.59 24.60 -14.65
C THR A 179 -11.56 24.73 -15.80
N ALA A 180 -11.81 23.65 -16.52
CA ALA A 180 -12.84 23.54 -17.54
C ALA A 180 -13.98 22.65 -17.01
N ASN A 181 -15.21 23.14 -17.14
CA ASN A 181 -16.42 22.36 -16.91
C ASN A 181 -17.22 22.31 -18.20
N LEU A 182 -17.65 21.13 -18.59
CA LEU A 182 -18.57 20.88 -19.68
C LEU A 182 -19.71 20.06 -19.10
N SER A 183 -20.96 20.43 -19.38
CA SER A 183 -22.12 19.62 -19.03
C SER A 183 -23.16 19.69 -20.13
N VAL A 184 -23.67 18.53 -20.52
CA VAL A 184 -24.80 18.37 -21.42
C VAL A 184 -25.88 17.68 -20.64
N GLU A 185 -27.09 18.23 -20.66
CA GLU A 185 -28.27 17.65 -20.00
C GLU A 185 -29.45 17.79 -20.95
N ASN A 186 -30.10 16.66 -21.29
CA ASN A 186 -31.25 16.60 -22.19
C ASN A 186 -31.03 17.36 -23.52
N GLY A 187 -29.85 17.20 -24.12
CA GLY A 187 -29.49 17.85 -25.39
C GLY A 187 -29.05 19.31 -25.28
N VAL A 188 -29.19 19.96 -24.12
CA VAL A 188 -28.69 21.33 -23.89
C VAL A 188 -27.30 21.27 -23.28
N GLY A 189 -26.31 21.69 -24.06
CA GLY A 189 -24.91 21.79 -23.63
C GLY A 189 -24.59 23.13 -23.00
N SER A 190 -23.75 23.12 -21.98
CA SER A 190 -23.16 24.31 -21.39
C SER A 190 -21.71 24.04 -21.01
N GLY A 191 -20.86 25.06 -21.12
CA GLY A 191 -19.46 24.96 -20.77
C GLY A 191 -18.97 26.22 -20.08
N SER A 192 -17.98 26.09 -19.23
CA SER A 192 -17.29 27.22 -18.60
C SER A 192 -15.81 26.90 -18.45
N ILE A 193 -14.96 27.86 -18.79
CA ILE A 193 -13.53 27.84 -18.46
C ILE A 193 -13.30 28.87 -17.36
N ILE A 194 -12.60 28.48 -16.31
CA ILE A 194 -12.30 29.27 -15.12
C ILE A 194 -10.78 29.34 -14.99
N GLY A 195 -10.22 30.53 -15.16
CA GLY A 195 -8.84 30.82 -14.83
C GLY A 195 -8.77 31.47 -13.46
N GLY A 196 -7.91 30.97 -12.57
CA GLY A 196 -7.74 31.50 -11.22
C GLY A 196 -6.28 31.77 -10.89
N PHE A 197 -6.06 32.78 -10.05
CA PHE A 197 -4.76 33.07 -9.45
C PHE A 197 -4.93 33.12 -7.93
N ARG A 198 -4.21 32.24 -7.23
CA ARG A 198 -4.17 32.16 -5.78
C ARG A 198 -2.81 32.61 -5.28
N ARG A 199 -2.83 33.46 -4.25
CA ARG A 199 -1.63 33.92 -3.53
C ARG A 199 -1.76 33.66 -2.04
N VAL A 200 -0.74 33.06 -1.45
CA VAL A 200 -0.57 32.93 -0.01
C VAL A 200 0.16 34.18 0.49
N PHE A 201 -0.57 35.06 1.20
CA PHE A 201 0.02 36.31 1.74
C PHE A 201 0.74 36.09 3.07
N SER A 202 0.29 35.10 3.85
CA SER A 202 0.91 34.68 5.10
C SER A 202 0.50 33.24 5.41
N PRO A 203 1.15 32.55 6.37
CA PRO A 203 0.74 31.21 6.80
C PRO A 203 -0.71 31.12 7.30
N LYS A 204 -1.35 32.25 7.61
CA LYS A 204 -2.73 32.34 8.11
C LYS A 204 -3.72 32.89 7.09
N THR A 205 -3.28 33.42 5.95
CA THR A 205 -4.13 34.16 5.02
C THR A 205 -3.74 33.88 3.58
N TRP A 206 -4.71 33.51 2.76
CA TRP A 206 -4.56 33.40 1.32
C TRP A 206 -5.76 34.01 0.61
N GLY A 207 -5.53 34.50 -0.60
CA GLY A 207 -6.58 35.05 -1.46
C GLY A 207 -6.51 34.43 -2.85
N GLU A 208 -7.65 34.39 -3.54
CA GLU A 208 -7.79 33.83 -4.87
C GLU A 208 -8.75 34.69 -5.69
N VAL A 209 -8.31 35.07 -6.89
CA VAL A 209 -9.14 35.75 -7.89
C VAL A 209 -9.42 34.74 -8.99
N GLN A 210 -10.68 34.60 -9.41
CA GLN A 210 -11.04 33.75 -10.54
C GLN A 210 -11.86 34.53 -11.57
N LEU A 211 -11.56 34.29 -12.83
CA LEU A 211 -12.31 34.79 -13.98
C LEU A 211 -12.85 33.59 -14.74
N ALA A 212 -14.14 33.59 -15.03
CA ALA A 212 -14.78 32.53 -15.80
C ALA A 212 -15.44 33.09 -17.06
N ALA A 213 -15.38 32.31 -18.13
CA ALA A 213 -16.04 32.55 -19.40
C ALA A 213 -16.79 31.30 -19.86
N GLY A 214 -17.93 31.47 -20.56
CA GLY A 214 -18.78 30.37 -21.03
C GLY A 214 -20.25 30.63 -20.75
N GLN A 215 -20.73 30.35 -19.53
CA GLN A 215 -22.09 30.70 -19.09
C GLN A 215 -22.25 32.20 -18.72
N GLY A 216 -21.57 33.07 -19.46
CA GLY A 216 -21.39 34.49 -19.15
C GLY A 216 -20.11 34.80 -18.36
N PRO A 217 -19.61 36.05 -18.40
CA PRO A 217 -18.45 36.45 -17.61
C PRO A 217 -18.79 36.40 -16.12
N LEU A 218 -17.90 35.78 -15.33
CA LEU A 218 -17.97 35.81 -13.88
C LEU A 218 -16.59 36.19 -13.34
N ALA A 219 -16.56 37.19 -12.48
CA ALA A 219 -15.40 37.49 -11.65
C ALA A 219 -15.71 37.07 -10.21
N SER A 220 -14.82 36.30 -9.58
CA SER A 220 -14.95 35.95 -8.18
C SER A 220 -13.67 36.21 -7.41
N PHE A 221 -13.83 36.54 -6.14
CA PHE A 221 -12.73 36.81 -5.24
C PHE A 221 -12.96 36.11 -3.91
N LYS A 222 -12.05 35.22 -3.56
CA LYS A 222 -12.11 34.42 -2.33
C LYS A 222 -10.95 34.79 -1.43
N VAL A 223 -11.24 35.02 -0.15
CA VAL A 223 -10.24 35.26 0.89
C VAL A 223 -10.47 34.29 2.02
N PHE A 224 -9.40 33.63 2.44
CA PHE A 224 -9.39 32.80 3.63
C PHE A 224 -8.46 33.41 4.66
N ARG A 225 -8.89 33.41 5.93
CA ARG A 225 -8.08 33.83 7.07
C ARG A 225 -8.34 32.98 8.31
N THR A 226 -7.25 32.54 8.94
CA THR A 226 -7.29 32.00 10.31
C THR A 226 -7.38 33.16 11.30
N VAL A 227 -8.58 33.42 11.82
CA VAL A 227 -8.87 34.54 12.73
C VAL A 227 -8.37 34.25 14.15
N ALA A 228 -8.56 33.01 14.62
CA ALA A 228 -8.06 32.53 15.90
C ALA A 228 -7.61 31.06 15.79
N ARG A 229 -6.95 30.51 16.81
CA ARG A 229 -6.43 29.13 16.80
C ARG A 229 -7.45 28.06 16.38
N ARG A 230 -8.73 28.29 16.63
CA ARG A 230 -9.84 27.37 16.32
C ARG A 230 -10.90 27.98 15.39
N ASN A 231 -10.71 29.20 14.88
CA ASN A 231 -11.71 29.90 14.08
C ASN A 231 -11.11 30.30 12.73
N PHE A 232 -11.74 29.86 11.66
CA PHE A 232 -11.34 30.16 10.30
C PHE A 232 -12.51 30.83 9.57
N PHE A 233 -12.17 31.83 8.78
CA PHE A 233 -13.15 32.62 8.05
C PHE A 233 -12.81 32.60 6.57
N THR A 234 -13.82 32.35 5.74
CA THR A 234 -13.72 32.45 4.29
C THR A 234 -14.78 33.43 3.81
N ALA A 235 -14.40 34.39 2.98
CA ALA A 235 -15.32 35.27 2.28
C ALA A 235 -15.13 35.06 0.78
N ASN A 236 -16.21 34.90 0.04
CA ASN A 236 -16.20 34.79 -1.41
C ASN A 236 -17.19 35.79 -2.01
N GLY A 237 -16.71 36.71 -2.84
CA GLY A 237 -17.53 37.65 -3.59
C GLY A 237 -17.62 37.20 -5.05
N TYR A 238 -18.78 37.37 -5.67
CA TYR A 238 -19.05 37.02 -7.06
C TYR A 238 -19.66 38.22 -7.79
N LEU A 239 -19.24 38.47 -9.02
CA LEU A 239 -19.84 39.43 -9.94
C LEU A 239 -20.20 38.69 -11.23
N HIS A 240 -21.49 38.42 -11.40
CA HIS A 240 -22.02 37.82 -12.63
C HIS A 240 -22.41 38.93 -13.60
N PHE A 241 -21.82 38.92 -14.80
CA PHE A 241 -22.15 39.85 -15.87
C PHE A 241 -23.20 39.20 -16.77
N VAL A 242 -24.42 39.75 -16.78
CA VAL A 242 -25.54 39.26 -17.59
C VAL A 242 -26.01 40.39 -18.51
N ALA A 243 -26.68 40.08 -19.62
CA ALA A 243 -27.20 41.09 -20.55
C ALA A 243 -28.09 42.17 -19.88
N GLY A 244 -28.71 41.85 -18.73
CA GLY A 244 -29.51 42.79 -17.91
C GLY A 244 -28.75 43.49 -16.78
N GLY A 245 -27.42 43.46 -16.75
CA GLY A 245 -26.58 44.14 -15.75
C GLY A 245 -25.68 43.24 -14.92
N ILE A 246 -25.04 43.84 -13.91
CA ILE A 246 -24.13 43.15 -12.99
C ILE A 246 -24.92 42.65 -11.78
N ARG A 247 -24.76 41.36 -11.46
CA ARG A 247 -25.42 40.73 -10.33
C ARG A 247 -24.38 40.34 -9.26
N PRO A 248 -24.22 41.15 -8.20
CA PRO A 248 -23.29 40.84 -7.12
C PRO A 248 -23.86 39.76 -6.21
N GLY A 249 -22.98 38.86 -5.75
CA GLY A 249 -23.29 37.87 -4.73
C GLY A 249 -22.15 37.73 -3.74
N THR A 250 -22.45 37.20 -2.56
CA THR A 250 -21.44 36.94 -1.52
C THR A 250 -21.73 35.64 -0.78
N GLU A 251 -20.67 34.97 -0.36
CA GLU A 251 -20.71 33.76 0.45
C GLU A 251 -19.69 33.90 1.58
N LEU A 252 -20.18 33.88 2.81
CA LEU A 252 -19.36 33.92 4.02
C LEU A 252 -19.42 32.55 4.69
N VAL A 253 -18.26 31.98 5.00
CA VAL A 253 -18.12 30.71 5.72
C VAL A 253 -17.33 30.94 6.98
N LEU A 254 -17.99 30.80 8.13
CA LEU A 254 -17.34 30.72 9.43
C LEU A 254 -17.18 29.23 9.77
N SER A 255 -15.95 28.79 10.00
CA SER A 255 -15.67 27.43 10.46
C SER A 255 -14.94 27.45 11.79
N ARG A 256 -15.32 26.54 12.69
CA ARG A 256 -14.80 26.48 14.05
C ARG A 256 -14.47 25.05 14.43
N GLN A 257 -13.26 24.84 14.95
CA GLN A 257 -12.90 23.59 15.60
C GLN A 257 -13.55 23.55 16.99
N LEU A 258 -14.58 22.72 17.13
CA LEU A 258 -15.33 22.59 18.38
C LEU A 258 -14.56 21.73 19.39
N ASN A 259 -13.98 20.62 18.94
CA ASN A 259 -13.09 19.75 19.71
C ASN A 259 -12.06 19.04 18.79
N LYS A 260 -11.29 18.08 19.30
CA LYS A 260 -10.29 17.34 18.50
C LYS A 260 -10.89 16.56 17.32
N HIS A 261 -12.16 16.19 17.41
CA HIS A 261 -12.87 15.32 16.47
C HIS A 261 -14.01 16.03 15.73
N ALA A 262 -14.34 17.28 16.04
CA ALA A 262 -15.52 17.96 15.52
C ALA A 262 -15.19 19.35 14.95
N MET A 263 -15.67 19.57 13.74
CA MET A 263 -15.60 20.85 13.01
C MET A 263 -17.02 21.34 12.74
N GLY A 264 -17.32 22.57 13.15
CA GLY A 264 -18.56 23.27 12.82
C GLY A 264 -18.34 24.22 11.65
N TYR A 265 -19.36 24.35 10.80
CA TYR A 265 -19.41 25.26 9.66
C TYR A 265 -20.73 26.02 9.68
N LEU A 266 -20.65 27.33 9.49
CA LEU A 266 -21.78 28.21 9.25
C LEU A 266 -21.51 28.95 7.94
N THR A 267 -22.25 28.58 6.89
CA THR A 267 -22.19 29.20 5.57
C THR A 267 -23.41 30.08 5.38
N TRP A 268 -23.19 31.34 5.03
CA TRP A 268 -24.24 32.27 4.64
C TRP A 268 -23.97 32.73 3.22
N LYS A 269 -24.91 32.44 2.31
CA LYS A 269 -24.84 32.82 0.92
C LYS A 269 -25.96 33.78 0.59
N VAL A 270 -25.61 34.88 -0.06
CA VAL A 270 -26.51 35.93 -0.53
C VAL A 270 -26.31 36.03 -2.03
N PHE A 271 -27.31 35.59 -2.80
CA PHE A 271 -27.34 35.59 -4.26
C PHE A 271 -26.32 34.64 -4.97
N PRO A 272 -26.65 33.98 -6.11
CA PRO A 272 -27.95 33.94 -6.81
C PRO A 272 -29.04 33.13 -6.09
N GLN A 273 -28.65 32.31 -5.11
CA GLN A 273 -29.57 31.67 -4.17
C GLN A 273 -29.19 32.12 -2.76
N SER A 274 -30.19 32.43 -1.94
CA SER A 274 -29.99 32.90 -0.57
C SER A 274 -30.27 31.76 0.41
N PHE A 275 -29.24 31.32 1.13
CA PHE A 275 -29.38 30.29 2.15
C PHE A 275 -28.39 30.48 3.29
N MET A 276 -28.76 29.93 4.44
CA MET A 276 -27.89 29.72 5.58
C MET A 276 -27.76 28.22 5.83
N ASN A 277 -26.54 27.72 5.92
CA ASN A 277 -26.23 26.31 6.10
C ASN A 277 -25.36 26.13 7.34
N THR A 278 -25.86 25.36 8.30
CA THR A 278 -25.13 24.96 9.51
C THR A 278 -24.76 23.49 9.38
N ALA A 279 -23.47 23.17 9.44
CA ALA A 279 -22.99 21.80 9.37
C ALA A 279 -22.03 21.48 10.52
N VAL A 280 -22.13 20.27 11.06
CA VAL A 280 -21.19 19.72 12.05
C VAL A 280 -20.64 18.42 11.49
N VAL A 281 -19.33 18.37 11.31
CA VAL A 281 -18.60 17.18 10.87
C VAL A 281 -17.85 16.64 12.06
N TRP A 282 -18.21 15.42 12.47
CA TRP A 282 -17.49 14.65 13.47
C TRP A 282 -16.69 13.54 12.79
N SER A 283 -15.41 13.42 13.12
CA SER A 283 -14.49 12.43 12.56
C SER A 283 -13.60 11.88 13.66
N ALA A 284 -13.68 10.57 13.89
CA ALA A 284 -12.85 9.85 14.85
C ALA A 284 -12.45 8.48 14.29
N ASN A 285 -11.14 8.25 14.18
CA ASN A 285 -10.53 7.02 13.68
C ASN A 285 -11.16 6.54 12.35
N LYS A 286 -12.07 5.56 12.43
CA LYS A 286 -12.71 4.88 11.29
C LYS A 286 -14.08 5.46 10.93
N ASN A 287 -14.59 6.38 11.75
CA ASN A 287 -15.96 6.87 11.66
C ASN A 287 -15.97 8.34 11.28
N GLN A 288 -16.86 8.69 10.36
CA GLN A 288 -17.15 10.07 10.02
C GLN A 288 -18.66 10.27 9.96
N VAL A 289 -19.18 11.25 10.70
CA VAL A 289 -20.59 11.62 10.73
C VAL A 289 -20.71 13.11 10.39
N THR A 290 -21.60 13.45 9.47
CA THR A 290 -21.92 14.83 9.11
C THR A 290 -23.39 15.09 9.35
N MET A 291 -23.68 16.14 10.10
CA MET A 291 -25.03 16.66 10.27
C MET A 291 -25.11 18.03 9.61
N GLN A 292 -26.16 18.28 8.84
CA GLN A 292 -26.31 19.50 8.08
C GLN A 292 -27.76 19.98 8.14
N LEU A 293 -27.94 21.28 8.38
CA LEU A 293 -29.22 21.98 8.31
C LEU A 293 -29.06 23.20 7.41
N GLN A 294 -29.75 23.19 6.28
CA GLN A 294 -29.81 24.31 5.35
C GLN A 294 -31.21 24.92 5.38
N ILE A 295 -31.27 26.24 5.55
CA ILE A 295 -32.49 27.04 5.50
C ILE A 295 -32.27 28.11 4.43
N GLY A 296 -33.08 28.12 3.38
CA GLY A 296 -32.92 29.06 2.29
C GLY A 296 -34.05 29.03 1.29
N ILE A 297 -34.03 29.98 0.36
CA ILE A 297 -35.04 30.12 -0.68
C ILE A 297 -34.41 29.68 -2.02
N PRO A 298 -34.94 28.64 -2.70
CA PRO A 298 -36.15 27.86 -2.37
C PRO A 298 -35.90 26.61 -1.49
N ILE A 299 -34.63 26.29 -1.19
CA ILE A 299 -34.25 24.98 -0.65
C ILE A 299 -33.98 25.04 0.87
N CYS A 300 -34.82 24.33 1.63
CA CYS A 300 -34.59 23.99 3.04
C CYS A 300 -34.44 22.48 3.19
N PHE A 301 -33.43 21.99 3.93
CA PHE A 301 -33.30 20.57 4.23
C PHE A 301 -32.50 20.31 5.50
N ALA A 302 -32.73 19.14 6.10
CA ALA A 302 -31.88 18.52 7.10
C ALA A 302 -31.25 17.24 6.51
N MET A 303 -29.99 16.98 6.85
CA MET A 303 -29.27 15.79 6.42
C MET A 303 -28.40 15.24 7.54
N VAL A 304 -28.39 13.91 7.68
CA VAL A 304 -27.44 13.18 8.50
C VAL A 304 -26.76 12.15 7.61
N SER A 305 -25.43 12.18 7.53
CA SER A 305 -24.65 11.19 6.80
C SER A 305 -23.57 10.59 7.68
N GLY A 306 -23.28 9.31 7.47
CA GLY A 306 -22.32 8.55 8.22
C GLY A 306 -21.49 7.67 7.28
N SER A 307 -20.22 7.49 7.62
CA SER A 307 -19.38 6.49 6.99
C SER A 307 -18.51 5.77 8.01
N TYR A 308 -18.26 4.50 7.74
CA TYR A 308 -17.48 3.59 8.58
C TYR A 308 -16.45 2.84 7.74
N SER A 309 -15.19 2.89 8.13
CA SER A 309 -14.09 2.19 7.44
C SER A 309 -13.84 0.82 8.08
N ILE A 310 -14.05 -0.24 7.31
CA ILE A 310 -13.78 -1.64 7.66
C ILE A 310 -12.41 -2.03 7.10
N PHE A 311 -11.54 -2.56 7.96
CA PHE A 311 -10.17 -3.02 7.62
C PHE A 311 -9.33 -2.00 6.84
N ASP A 312 -9.63 -0.70 6.96
CA ASP A 312 -8.98 0.42 6.26
C ASP A 312 -9.02 0.36 4.71
N GLU A 313 -9.71 -0.63 4.14
CA GLU A 313 -9.88 -0.82 2.69
C GLU A 313 -11.29 -0.50 2.19
N THR A 314 -12.33 -0.85 2.96
CA THR A 314 -13.73 -0.73 2.55
C THR A 314 -14.48 0.26 3.43
N LYS A 315 -15.15 1.24 2.82
CA LYS A 315 -15.96 2.25 3.50
C LYS A 315 -17.44 2.02 3.23
N ILE A 316 -18.21 1.75 4.27
CA ILE A 316 -19.67 1.75 4.20
C ILE A 316 -20.16 3.18 4.41
N LYS A 317 -21.16 3.61 3.65
CA LYS A 317 -21.74 4.95 3.71
C LYS A 317 -23.26 4.85 3.80
N GLY A 318 -23.84 5.73 4.59
CA GLY A 318 -25.28 5.92 4.69
C GLY A 318 -25.60 7.39 4.85
N SER A 319 -26.67 7.87 4.25
CA SER A 319 -27.17 9.23 4.49
C SER A 319 -28.67 9.30 4.36
N ILE A 320 -29.27 10.13 5.18
CA ILE A 320 -30.69 10.47 5.14
C ILE A 320 -30.76 11.98 4.94
N LYS A 321 -31.55 12.42 3.97
CA LYS A 321 -31.83 13.83 3.74
C LYS A 321 -33.32 14.03 3.54
N GLY A 322 -33.88 15.05 4.19
CA GLY A 322 -35.28 15.44 4.06
C GLY A 322 -35.43 16.95 4.03
N GLY A 323 -36.32 17.47 3.21
CA GLY A 323 -36.51 18.91 3.06
C GLY A 323 -37.65 19.30 2.12
N SER A 324 -37.65 20.57 1.71
CA SER A 324 -38.69 21.16 0.85
C SER A 324 -38.80 20.53 -0.54
N PHE A 325 -37.75 19.84 -1.00
CA PHE A 325 -37.71 19.12 -2.28
C PHE A 325 -37.80 17.60 -2.11
N GLY A 326 -38.37 17.15 -0.98
CA GLY A 326 -38.61 15.74 -0.68
C GLY A 326 -37.56 15.11 0.23
N ALA A 327 -37.61 13.79 0.34
CA ALA A 327 -36.79 13.01 1.26
C ALA A 327 -36.19 11.80 0.55
N TYR A 328 -34.92 11.54 0.81
CA TYR A 328 -34.20 10.42 0.24
C TYR A 328 -33.20 9.80 1.22
N LEU A 329 -33.08 8.49 1.11
CA LEU A 329 -32.13 7.62 1.76
C LEU A 329 -31.04 7.25 0.74
N GLU A 330 -29.78 7.35 1.12
CA GLU A 330 -28.66 6.84 0.33
C GLU A 330 -27.87 5.84 1.18
N TYR A 331 -27.56 4.68 0.61
CA TYR A 331 -26.66 3.71 1.23
C TYR A 331 -25.72 3.13 0.19
N GLY A 332 -24.53 2.71 0.60
CA GLY A 332 -23.57 2.12 -0.33
C GLY A 332 -22.23 1.79 0.31
N CYS A 333 -21.32 1.34 -0.53
CA CYS A 333 -19.96 1.04 -0.12
C CYS A 333 -18.94 1.48 -1.18
N GLU A 334 -17.74 1.79 -0.72
CA GLU A 334 -16.56 2.02 -1.56
C GLU A 334 -15.45 1.08 -1.08
N THR A 335 -14.73 0.44 -1.99
CA THR A 335 -13.63 -0.47 -1.68
C THR A 335 -12.38 -0.12 -2.49
N LYS A 336 -11.22 -0.14 -1.82
CA LYS A 336 -9.93 0.07 -2.46
C LYS A 336 -9.53 -1.22 -3.19
N VAL A 337 -9.47 -1.16 -4.52
CA VAL A 337 -9.14 -2.32 -5.37
C VAL A 337 -7.64 -2.44 -5.59
N SER A 338 -6.97 -1.29 -5.77
CA SER A 338 -5.51 -1.18 -5.93
C SER A 338 -4.99 0.07 -5.22
N GLU A 339 -3.66 0.28 -5.22
CA GLU A 339 -3.04 1.46 -4.62
C GLU A 339 -3.62 2.78 -5.12
N HIS A 340 -4.05 2.80 -6.39
CA HIS A 340 -4.55 3.99 -7.06
C HIS A 340 -6.02 3.90 -7.48
N SER A 341 -6.73 2.81 -7.18
CA SER A 341 -8.11 2.62 -7.66
C SER A 341 -9.08 2.30 -6.53
N ILE A 342 -10.18 3.03 -6.46
CA ILE A 342 -11.30 2.82 -5.53
C ILE A 342 -12.56 2.66 -6.37
N VAL A 343 -13.30 1.58 -6.13
CA VAL A 343 -14.59 1.31 -6.76
C VAL A 343 -15.67 1.45 -5.71
N GLY A 344 -16.84 1.98 -6.07
CA GLY A 344 -17.97 2.06 -5.17
C GLY A 344 -19.30 1.95 -5.87
N ALA A 345 -20.31 1.54 -5.11
CA ALA A 345 -21.69 1.50 -5.52
C ALA A 345 -22.54 2.10 -4.40
N SER A 346 -23.45 3.02 -4.73
CA SER A 346 -24.45 3.52 -3.79
C SER A 346 -25.84 3.58 -4.42
N MET A 347 -26.84 3.22 -3.62
CA MET A 347 -28.24 3.31 -3.97
C MET A 347 -28.84 4.56 -3.33
N THR A 348 -29.56 5.37 -4.09
CA THR A 348 -30.36 6.51 -3.62
C THR A 348 -31.82 6.20 -3.84
N ILE A 349 -32.65 6.33 -2.80
CA ILE A 349 -34.07 6.00 -2.81
C ILE A 349 -34.83 7.17 -2.20
N GLY A 350 -35.79 7.76 -2.92
CA GLY A 350 -36.67 8.76 -2.33
C GLY A 350 -37.36 9.67 -3.32
N VAL A 351 -38.33 10.44 -2.85
CA VAL A 351 -39.16 11.32 -3.69
C VAL A 351 -38.52 12.71 -3.78
N PRO A 352 -38.45 13.35 -4.95
CA PRO A 352 -38.93 12.91 -6.28
C PRO A 352 -37.86 12.18 -7.13
N LYS A 353 -36.76 11.72 -6.54
CA LYS A 353 -35.63 11.12 -7.27
C LYS A 353 -35.81 9.65 -7.67
N GLY A 354 -36.89 9.01 -7.21
CA GLY A 354 -37.14 7.59 -7.41
C GLY A 354 -36.01 6.72 -6.86
N VAL A 355 -35.57 5.74 -7.66
CA VAL A 355 -34.50 4.79 -7.36
C VAL A 355 -33.33 5.02 -8.31
N THR A 356 -32.18 5.43 -7.78
CA THR A 356 -30.97 5.69 -8.58
C THR A 356 -29.79 4.89 -8.04
N LEU A 357 -29.14 4.12 -8.91
CA LEU A 357 -27.86 3.46 -8.64
C LEU A 357 -26.69 4.34 -9.11
N LYS A 358 -25.76 4.65 -8.23
CA LYS A 358 -24.51 5.34 -8.56
C LYS A 358 -23.34 4.38 -8.51
N LEU A 359 -22.64 4.21 -9.63
CA LEU A 359 -21.39 3.47 -9.73
C LEU A 359 -20.23 4.47 -9.84
N LYS A 360 -19.23 4.30 -8.97
CA LYS A 360 -18.10 5.22 -8.85
C LYS A 360 -16.79 4.47 -9.05
N LEU A 361 -15.91 5.00 -9.87
CA LEU A 361 -14.53 4.56 -10.03
C LEU A 361 -13.61 5.76 -9.88
N ASN A 362 -12.85 5.81 -8.79
CA ASN A 362 -11.75 6.75 -8.65
C ASN A 362 -10.46 6.05 -9.07
N ARG A 363 -9.76 6.57 -10.07
CA ARG A 363 -8.46 6.08 -10.51
C ARG A 363 -7.45 7.23 -10.51
N ALA A 364 -6.46 7.17 -9.63
CA ALA A 364 -5.53 8.25 -9.34
C ALA A 364 -6.29 9.58 -9.10
N ASN A 365 -6.04 10.61 -9.89
CA ASN A 365 -6.70 11.91 -9.78
C ASN A 365 -7.96 12.04 -10.66
N GLN A 366 -8.46 10.94 -11.24
CA GLN A 366 -9.67 10.93 -12.06
C GLN A 366 -10.83 10.22 -11.35
N THR A 367 -12.02 10.80 -11.42
CA THR A 367 -13.26 10.24 -10.88
C THR A 367 -14.22 9.97 -12.03
N TYR A 368 -14.72 8.75 -12.13
CA TYR A 368 -15.78 8.35 -13.05
C TYR A 368 -17.02 8.03 -12.23
N LEU A 369 -18.15 8.67 -12.53
CA LEU A 369 -19.40 8.49 -11.81
C LEU A 369 -20.53 8.22 -12.82
N PHE A 370 -21.11 7.02 -12.77
CA PHE A 370 -22.26 6.64 -13.58
C PHE A 370 -23.49 6.64 -12.67
N SER A 371 -24.46 7.50 -12.94
CA SER A 371 -25.72 7.60 -12.18
C SER A 371 -26.84 7.04 -13.04
N LEU A 372 -27.32 5.85 -12.69
CA LEU A 372 -28.38 5.13 -13.39
C LEU A 372 -29.70 5.34 -12.66
N LEU A 373 -30.64 6.04 -13.28
CA LEU A 373 -32.02 6.14 -12.84
C LEU A 373 -32.75 4.86 -13.22
N LEU A 374 -33.16 4.07 -12.22
CA LEU A 374 -33.77 2.75 -12.42
C LEU A 374 -35.30 2.80 -12.39
N ALA A 375 -35.89 3.72 -11.63
CA ALA A 375 -37.34 3.88 -11.52
C ALA A 375 -37.62 5.32 -11.07
N ASP A 376 -38.68 5.94 -11.58
CA ASP A 376 -39.14 7.26 -11.13
C ASP A 376 -39.89 7.15 -9.80
N GLU A 377 -40.53 6.00 -9.58
CA GLU A 377 -41.19 5.66 -8.31
C GLU A 377 -40.35 4.72 -7.45
N ILE A 378 -40.75 4.57 -6.18
CA ILE A 378 -40.05 3.67 -5.25
C ILE A 378 -40.51 2.24 -5.51
N ILE A 379 -39.81 1.55 -6.41
CA ILE A 379 -40.08 0.15 -6.75
C ILE A 379 -39.12 -0.79 -6.01
N PRO A 380 -39.63 -1.76 -5.21
CA PRO A 380 -38.79 -2.72 -4.48
C PRO A 380 -37.84 -3.54 -5.37
N GLU A 381 -38.30 -3.90 -6.57
CA GLU A 381 -37.51 -4.67 -7.53
C GLU A 381 -36.27 -3.89 -8.01
N ALA A 382 -36.44 -2.63 -8.39
CA ALA A 382 -35.33 -1.75 -8.77
C ALA A 382 -34.31 -1.59 -7.64
N ILE A 383 -34.79 -1.49 -6.39
CA ILE A 383 -33.92 -1.43 -5.20
C ILE A 383 -33.14 -2.74 -5.03
N PHE A 384 -33.82 -3.89 -5.14
CA PHE A 384 -33.21 -5.20 -4.98
C PHE A 384 -32.12 -5.44 -6.04
N TYR A 385 -32.47 -5.31 -7.32
CA TYR A 385 -31.53 -5.56 -8.41
C TYR A 385 -30.38 -4.55 -8.44
N GLY A 386 -30.66 -3.26 -8.23
CA GLY A 386 -29.59 -2.26 -8.19
C GLY A 386 -28.67 -2.40 -6.98
N THR A 387 -29.05 -3.15 -5.94
CA THR A 387 -28.17 -3.47 -4.79
C THR A 387 -27.40 -4.76 -5.01
N VAL A 388 -28.07 -5.81 -5.45
CA VAL A 388 -27.49 -7.16 -5.56
C VAL A 388 -26.56 -7.28 -6.77
N ILE A 389 -26.95 -6.74 -7.94
CA ILE A 389 -26.19 -6.90 -9.18
C ILE A 389 -24.79 -6.28 -9.09
N PRO A 390 -24.58 -5.04 -8.60
CA PRO A 390 -23.23 -4.48 -8.50
C PRO A 390 -22.34 -5.28 -7.55
N PHE A 391 -22.89 -5.82 -6.47
CA PHE A 391 -22.16 -6.63 -5.50
C PHE A 391 -21.73 -7.97 -6.09
N LEU A 392 -22.65 -8.70 -6.72
CA LEU A 392 -22.34 -9.96 -7.41
C LEU A 392 -21.35 -9.75 -8.56
N THR A 393 -21.55 -8.68 -9.34
CA THR A 393 -20.64 -8.33 -10.45
C THR A 393 -19.23 -8.05 -9.93
N TYR A 394 -19.11 -7.28 -8.84
CA TYR A 394 -17.82 -7.04 -8.21
C TYR A 394 -17.19 -8.33 -7.66
N TYR A 395 -17.95 -9.22 -7.03
CA TYR A 395 -17.44 -10.50 -6.55
C TYR A 395 -16.90 -11.37 -7.69
N CYS A 396 -17.64 -11.47 -8.79
CA CYS A 396 -17.20 -12.19 -9.99
C CYS A 396 -15.95 -11.56 -10.61
N VAL A 397 -15.92 -10.24 -10.80
CA VAL A 397 -14.73 -9.53 -11.32
C VAL A 397 -13.54 -9.70 -10.39
N LYS A 398 -13.75 -9.65 -9.07
CA LYS A 398 -12.71 -9.84 -8.08
C LYS A 398 -12.08 -11.22 -8.20
N LYS A 399 -12.91 -12.27 -8.16
CA LYS A 399 -12.43 -13.65 -8.14
C LYS A 399 -11.90 -14.12 -9.49
N CYS A 400 -12.49 -13.67 -10.60
CA CYS A 400 -12.11 -14.12 -11.94
C CYS A 400 -11.01 -13.26 -12.59
N ILE A 401 -10.85 -11.99 -12.19
CA ILE A 401 -9.93 -11.05 -12.86
C ILE A 401 -8.92 -10.44 -11.88
N LEU A 402 -9.37 -9.85 -10.78
CA LEU A 402 -8.49 -9.04 -9.92
C LEU A 402 -7.52 -9.89 -9.10
N ASP A 403 -8.02 -10.94 -8.44
CA ASP A 403 -7.21 -11.84 -7.62
C ASP A 403 -6.13 -12.56 -8.46
N PRO A 404 -6.45 -13.19 -9.61
CA PRO A 404 -5.42 -13.81 -10.44
C PRO A 404 -4.44 -12.79 -11.04
N TYR A 405 -4.87 -11.55 -11.30
CA TYR A 405 -3.95 -10.50 -11.73
C TYR A 405 -2.96 -10.11 -10.62
N LYS A 406 -3.44 -9.97 -9.38
CA LYS A 406 -2.59 -9.65 -8.22
C LYS A 406 -1.57 -10.75 -7.94
N GLU A 407 -1.98 -12.00 -8.07
CA GLU A 407 -1.08 -13.16 -7.95
C GLU A 407 0.01 -13.13 -9.04
N ARG A 408 -0.37 -12.95 -10.31
CA ARG A 408 0.60 -12.80 -11.42
C ARG A 408 1.53 -11.60 -11.23
N GLU A 409 1.05 -10.49 -10.68
CA GLU A 409 1.90 -9.33 -10.40
C GLU A 409 2.90 -9.63 -9.28
N LYS A 410 2.47 -10.35 -8.23
CA LYS A 410 3.35 -10.82 -7.16
C LYS A 410 4.41 -11.77 -7.71
N GLU A 411 4.01 -12.75 -8.53
CA GLU A 411 4.94 -13.67 -9.21
C GLU A 411 5.95 -12.94 -10.06
N LYS A 412 5.52 -11.98 -10.91
CA LYS A 412 6.44 -11.17 -11.72
C LYS A 412 7.44 -10.38 -10.87
N LYS A 413 7.00 -9.83 -9.73
CA LYS A 413 7.90 -9.12 -8.80
C LYS A 413 8.92 -10.09 -8.19
N THR A 414 8.47 -11.28 -7.78
CA THR A 414 9.35 -12.33 -7.25
C THR A 414 10.35 -12.81 -8.30
N GLU A 415 9.91 -13.10 -9.53
CA GLU A 415 10.78 -13.51 -10.64
C GLU A 415 11.80 -12.42 -11.00
N LYS A 416 11.36 -11.15 -11.05
CA LYS A 416 12.26 -10.03 -11.30
C LYS A 416 13.31 -9.92 -10.20
N ALA A 417 12.92 -10.03 -8.94
CA ALA A 417 13.85 -10.05 -7.81
C ALA A 417 14.81 -11.25 -7.85
N LYS A 418 14.33 -12.45 -8.24
CA LYS A 418 15.17 -13.64 -8.44
C LYS A 418 16.20 -13.41 -9.55
N LYS A 419 15.81 -12.80 -10.69
CA LYS A 419 16.71 -12.46 -11.81
C LYS A 419 17.74 -11.40 -11.43
N GLU A 420 17.31 -10.32 -10.77
CA GLU A 420 18.19 -9.24 -10.32
C GLU A 420 19.23 -9.73 -9.30
N ASN A 421 18.84 -10.68 -8.44
CA ASN A 421 19.73 -11.27 -7.44
C ASN A 421 20.38 -12.59 -7.86
N ALA A 422 20.25 -13.04 -9.12
CA ALA A 422 20.72 -14.37 -9.54
C ALA A 422 22.24 -14.55 -9.35
N SER A 423 23.03 -13.54 -9.72
CA SER A 423 24.49 -13.57 -9.52
C SER A 423 24.87 -13.59 -8.04
N ARG A 424 24.10 -12.88 -7.20
CA ARG A 424 24.30 -12.84 -5.75
C ARG A 424 23.93 -14.16 -5.10
N LEU A 425 22.81 -14.77 -5.51
CA LEU A 425 22.39 -16.10 -5.06
C LEU A 425 23.44 -17.16 -5.40
N ALA A 426 24.00 -17.14 -6.61
CA ALA A 426 25.07 -18.05 -7.00
C ALA A 426 26.32 -17.87 -6.12
N GLY A 427 26.68 -16.62 -5.81
CA GLY A 427 27.79 -16.31 -4.90
C GLY A 427 27.55 -16.83 -3.48
N LEU A 428 26.36 -16.58 -2.92
CA LEU A 428 25.98 -17.04 -1.57
C LEU A 428 25.87 -18.55 -1.47
N ARG A 429 25.36 -19.19 -2.52
CA ARG A 429 25.33 -20.65 -2.62
C ARG A 429 26.74 -21.22 -2.54
N LYS A 430 27.67 -20.68 -3.34
CA LYS A 430 29.07 -21.10 -3.31
C LYS A 430 29.71 -20.87 -1.93
N GLU A 431 29.43 -19.74 -1.29
CA GLU A 431 29.89 -19.44 0.07
C GLU A 431 29.32 -20.42 1.11
N ALA A 432 28.05 -20.81 0.99
CA ALA A 432 27.42 -21.78 1.87
C ALA A 432 28.00 -23.19 1.67
N GLU A 433 28.20 -23.63 0.43
CA GLU A 433 28.84 -24.91 0.09
C GLU A 433 30.28 -24.97 0.65
N ALA A 434 31.04 -23.89 0.47
CA ALA A 434 32.36 -23.70 1.06
C ALA A 434 32.34 -23.81 2.60
N ALA A 435 31.42 -23.09 3.26
CA ALA A 435 31.26 -23.14 4.70
C ALA A 435 30.94 -24.57 5.19
N VAL A 436 30.06 -25.29 4.50
CA VAL A 436 29.74 -26.68 4.81
C VAL A 436 30.97 -27.58 4.67
N SER A 437 31.76 -27.43 3.59
CA SER A 437 33.01 -28.17 3.39
C SER A 437 33.96 -27.98 4.58
N LEU A 438 34.23 -26.73 4.97
CA LEU A 438 35.11 -26.36 6.08
C LEU A 438 34.63 -26.88 7.44
N MET A 439 33.32 -27.03 7.61
CA MET A 439 32.72 -27.54 8.84
C MET A 439 32.77 -29.06 8.98
N THR A 440 33.02 -29.80 7.91
CA THR A 440 32.84 -31.27 7.87
C THR A 440 33.68 -32.00 8.92
N GLU A 441 34.94 -31.59 9.14
CA GLU A 441 35.80 -32.20 10.16
C GLU A 441 35.28 -31.92 11.58
N THR A 442 34.83 -30.69 11.82
CA THR A 442 34.27 -30.31 13.13
C THR A 442 32.94 -31.00 13.38
N TYR A 443 32.13 -31.18 12.35
CA TYR A 443 30.90 -31.96 12.36
C TYR A 443 31.17 -33.40 12.80
N ASN A 444 32.12 -34.09 12.18
CA ASN A 444 32.46 -35.48 12.52
C ASN A 444 32.90 -35.60 13.99
N ARG A 445 33.76 -34.68 14.44
CA ARG A 445 34.23 -34.65 15.84
C ARG A 445 33.10 -34.43 16.84
N ILE A 446 32.20 -33.46 16.58
CA ILE A 446 31.06 -33.17 17.47
C ILE A 446 30.11 -34.37 17.48
N LYS A 447 29.83 -34.95 16.30
CA LYS A 447 28.99 -36.14 16.18
C LYS A 447 29.54 -37.31 17.00
N GLU A 448 30.83 -37.61 16.92
CA GLU A 448 31.47 -38.68 17.72
C GLU A 448 31.36 -38.40 19.23
N GLN A 449 31.55 -37.15 19.66
CA GLN A 449 31.41 -36.75 21.07
C GLN A 449 29.97 -36.90 21.58
N GLU A 450 28.98 -36.55 20.77
CA GLU A 450 27.56 -36.68 21.12
C GLU A 450 27.13 -38.16 21.09
N VAL A 451 27.62 -38.97 20.14
CA VAL A 451 27.40 -40.43 20.11
C VAL A 451 27.91 -41.08 21.40
N ALA A 452 29.11 -40.72 21.85
CA ALA A 452 29.70 -41.28 23.08
C ALA A 452 28.88 -40.97 24.35
N LYS A 453 28.04 -39.92 24.34
CA LYS A 453 27.24 -39.47 25.48
C LYS A 453 25.73 -39.70 25.28
N SER A 454 25.33 -40.40 24.21
CA SER A 454 23.93 -40.52 23.78
C SER A 454 23.20 -39.17 23.72
N GLY A 455 23.93 -38.15 23.25
CA GLY A 455 23.51 -36.76 23.16
C GLY A 455 22.70 -36.46 21.90
N LEU A 456 22.75 -35.21 21.43
CA LEU A 456 21.93 -34.73 20.32
C LEU A 456 22.64 -34.92 18.97
N ILE A 457 22.06 -35.74 18.09
CA ILE A 457 22.60 -36.05 16.76
C ILE A 457 21.57 -35.68 15.71
N ILE A 458 21.93 -34.80 14.77
CA ILE A 458 21.08 -34.42 13.65
C ILE A 458 21.26 -35.45 12.53
N ILE A 459 20.20 -36.21 12.25
CA ILE A 459 20.17 -37.24 11.21
C ILE A 459 20.00 -36.57 9.84
N LYS A 460 19.05 -35.64 9.74
CA LYS A 460 18.71 -34.92 8.51
C LYS A 460 18.17 -33.54 8.84
N ALA A 461 18.57 -32.53 8.08
CA ALA A 461 17.98 -31.20 8.23
C ALA A 461 17.87 -30.49 6.89
N LEU A 462 16.66 -30.06 6.54
CA LEU A 462 16.36 -29.44 5.25
C LEU A 462 15.86 -28.01 5.47
N TYR A 463 16.32 -27.08 4.63
CA TYR A 463 15.85 -25.70 4.65
C TYR A 463 15.50 -25.23 3.24
N GLY A 464 14.37 -24.55 3.07
CA GLY A 464 13.97 -24.03 1.77
C GLY A 464 12.47 -23.84 1.66
N LYS A 465 11.94 -23.93 0.43
CA LYS A 465 10.55 -23.62 0.12
C LYS A 465 9.57 -24.51 0.88
N ALA A 466 8.65 -23.86 1.59
CA ALA A 466 7.71 -24.51 2.51
C ALA A 466 6.81 -25.57 1.83
N ASP A 467 6.45 -25.36 0.57
CA ASP A 467 5.50 -26.22 -0.17
C ASP A 467 6.12 -27.54 -0.65
N ILE A 468 7.44 -27.57 -0.84
CA ILE A 468 8.12 -28.71 -1.48
C ILE A 468 9.00 -29.47 -0.47
N ILE A 469 9.33 -28.85 0.67
CA ILE A 469 10.23 -29.46 1.66
C ILE A 469 9.75 -30.83 2.15
N GLU A 470 8.44 -31.03 2.26
CA GLU A 470 7.83 -32.29 2.71
C GLU A 470 8.07 -33.43 1.71
N ASN A 471 8.14 -33.13 0.41
CA ASN A 471 8.40 -34.12 -0.64
C ASN A 471 9.82 -34.70 -0.57
N PHE A 472 10.76 -34.00 0.08
CA PHE A 472 12.18 -34.38 0.13
C PHE A 472 12.63 -34.98 1.46
N ILE A 473 11.71 -35.18 2.41
CA ILE A 473 12.02 -35.76 3.73
C ILE A 473 12.66 -37.15 3.60
N ASN A 474 12.21 -37.96 2.64
CA ASN A 474 12.72 -39.31 2.43
C ASN A 474 13.76 -39.43 1.30
N ALA A 475 14.10 -38.33 0.61
CA ALA A 475 15.11 -38.35 -0.46
C ALA A 475 16.51 -38.62 0.11
N GLU A 476 17.29 -39.52 -0.50
CA GLU A 476 18.66 -39.82 -0.06
C GLU A 476 19.65 -38.72 -0.46
N GLU A 477 19.47 -38.16 -1.67
CA GLU A 477 20.23 -37.01 -2.17
C GLU A 477 19.26 -35.92 -2.64
N ILE A 478 19.64 -34.67 -2.39
CA ILE A 478 18.88 -33.51 -2.83
C ILE A 478 19.70 -32.86 -3.93
N ASP A 479 19.12 -32.82 -5.14
CA ASP A 479 19.74 -32.08 -6.22
C ASP A 479 19.82 -30.60 -5.84
N SER A 480 21.02 -30.06 -5.95
CA SER A 480 21.36 -28.68 -5.71
C SER A 480 20.63 -27.68 -6.63
N SER A 481 19.94 -28.14 -7.68
CA SER A 481 19.05 -27.33 -8.53
C SER A 481 17.70 -27.02 -7.87
N ILE A 482 17.36 -27.71 -6.77
CA ILE A 482 16.07 -27.62 -6.09
C ILE A 482 16.07 -26.41 -5.12
N GLU A 483 14.90 -25.78 -4.92
CA GLU A 483 14.71 -24.68 -3.95
C GLU A 483 14.78 -25.14 -2.47
N VAL A 484 15.57 -26.19 -2.17
CA VAL A 484 15.75 -26.83 -0.86
C VAL A 484 17.22 -27.21 -0.70
N ILE A 485 17.78 -26.97 0.49
CA ILE A 485 19.18 -27.22 0.83
C ILE A 485 19.30 -28.14 2.06
N ASP A 486 20.34 -28.97 2.07
CA ASP A 486 20.72 -29.76 3.26
C ASP A 486 21.60 -28.91 4.18
N VAL A 487 21.15 -28.73 5.42
CA VAL A 487 21.82 -27.90 6.42
C VAL A 487 22.24 -28.72 7.66
N ARG A 488 22.27 -30.05 7.54
CA ARG A 488 22.65 -30.96 8.64
C ARG A 488 24.00 -30.63 9.26
N VAL A 489 25.02 -30.44 8.42
CA VAL A 489 26.41 -30.20 8.87
C VAL A 489 26.48 -28.89 9.66
N ALA A 490 25.89 -27.83 9.13
CA ALA A 490 25.87 -26.51 9.77
C ALA A 490 25.16 -26.55 11.12
N LEU A 491 23.99 -27.19 11.21
CA LEU A 491 23.25 -27.28 12.48
C LEU A 491 23.95 -28.13 13.54
N GLN A 492 24.57 -29.25 13.15
CA GLN A 492 25.26 -30.10 14.12
C GLN A 492 26.47 -29.38 14.72
N CYS A 493 27.17 -28.54 13.95
CA CYS A 493 28.26 -27.70 14.45
C CYS A 493 27.79 -26.64 15.48
N LEU A 494 26.49 -26.33 15.53
CA LEU A 494 25.90 -25.43 16.51
C LEU A 494 25.44 -26.14 17.79
N VAL A 495 25.41 -27.47 17.82
CA VAL A 495 25.05 -28.26 19.01
C VAL A 495 26.08 -28.04 20.12
N LYS A 496 25.58 -27.73 21.32
CA LYS A 496 26.38 -27.56 22.52
C LYS A 496 25.67 -28.19 23.70
N ASP A 497 26.41 -28.97 24.49
CA ASP A 497 25.89 -29.64 25.69
C ASP A 497 24.62 -30.46 25.39
N SER A 498 24.65 -31.21 24.28
CA SER A 498 23.50 -31.99 23.76
C SER A 498 22.22 -31.17 23.52
N SER A 499 22.35 -29.88 23.20
CA SER A 499 21.24 -29.00 22.83
C SER A 499 21.58 -28.11 21.62
N LEU A 500 20.59 -27.81 20.80
CA LEU A 500 20.67 -26.85 19.69
C LEU A 500 19.71 -25.71 19.97
N ILE A 501 20.24 -24.47 19.94
CA ILE A 501 19.46 -23.25 20.08
C ILE A 501 19.74 -22.36 18.86
N LEU A 502 18.69 -22.01 18.12
CA LEU A 502 18.74 -20.99 17.06
C LEU A 502 17.89 -19.80 17.47
N THR A 503 18.38 -18.60 17.20
CA THR A 503 17.72 -17.34 17.57
C THR A 503 16.59 -16.96 16.61
N GLU A 504 15.78 -15.96 16.99
CA GLU A 504 14.68 -15.41 16.18
C GLU A 504 15.21 -14.54 15.02
N THR A 505 16.00 -15.13 14.14
CA THR A 505 16.51 -14.48 12.94
C THR A 505 16.31 -15.39 11.73
N SER A 506 16.28 -14.82 10.52
CA SER A 506 16.16 -15.62 9.31
C SER A 506 17.32 -16.61 9.22
N LYS A 507 16.98 -17.90 9.10
CA LYS A 507 17.94 -19.00 9.12
C LYS A 507 18.87 -18.97 7.91
N ALA A 508 18.47 -18.31 6.82
CA ALA A 508 19.30 -18.13 5.62
C ALA A 508 20.65 -17.42 5.88
N ASN A 509 20.80 -16.71 7.01
CA ASN A 509 22.02 -15.97 7.34
C ASN A 509 23.02 -16.75 8.22
N PHE A 510 22.70 -18.00 8.60
CA PHE A 510 23.65 -18.83 9.32
C PHE A 510 24.80 -19.29 8.40
N PRO A 511 26.02 -19.48 8.91
CA PRO A 511 27.10 -20.04 8.10
C PRO A 511 26.73 -21.45 7.60
N GLY A 512 26.85 -21.68 6.30
CA GLY A 512 26.40 -22.91 5.64
C GLY A 512 24.92 -22.92 5.22
N PHE A 513 24.20 -21.82 5.43
CA PHE A 513 22.85 -21.59 4.91
C PHE A 513 22.90 -20.55 3.79
N TYR A 514 21.91 -20.60 2.91
CA TYR A 514 21.53 -19.48 2.03
C TYR A 514 20.02 -19.54 1.79
N ASP A 515 19.45 -18.51 1.17
CA ASP A 515 18.03 -18.50 0.79
C ASP A 515 17.84 -19.07 -0.62
N PRO A 516 17.33 -20.30 -0.79
CA PRO A 516 17.11 -20.88 -2.11
C PRO A 516 15.83 -20.37 -2.78
N CYS A 517 14.93 -19.68 -2.08
CA CYS A 517 13.61 -19.25 -2.61
C CYS A 517 13.27 -17.81 -2.15
N LEU A 518 14.00 -16.84 -2.71
CA LEU A 518 13.79 -15.42 -2.43
C LEU A 518 12.34 -14.98 -2.62
N GLY A 519 11.78 -14.34 -1.60
CA GLY A 519 10.43 -13.77 -1.62
C GLY A 519 9.31 -14.79 -1.39
N GLU A 520 9.64 -16.06 -1.19
CA GLU A 520 8.69 -17.14 -0.91
C GLU A 520 8.78 -17.60 0.55
N GLU A 521 7.77 -18.36 1.00
CA GLU A 521 7.75 -18.87 2.37
C GLU A 521 8.71 -20.04 2.55
N LYS A 522 9.47 -20.00 3.65
CA LYS A 522 10.53 -20.95 3.96
C LYS A 522 10.25 -21.70 5.26
N LYS A 523 10.67 -22.96 5.31
CA LYS A 523 10.63 -23.81 6.50
C LYS A 523 11.99 -24.49 6.74
N LEU A 524 12.25 -24.83 7.99
CA LEU A 524 13.33 -25.72 8.42
C LEU A 524 12.72 -27.01 8.95
N TYR A 525 13.12 -28.13 8.37
CA TYR A 525 12.83 -29.47 8.88
C TYR A 525 14.07 -30.03 9.58
N ILE A 526 13.91 -30.62 10.76
CA ILE A 526 14.99 -31.27 11.50
C ILE A 526 14.52 -32.64 11.97
N LYS A 527 15.27 -33.67 11.58
CA LYS A 527 15.22 -35.03 12.11
C LYS A 527 16.46 -35.28 12.95
N TYR A 528 16.27 -35.57 14.23
CA TYR A 528 17.36 -35.75 15.18
C TYR A 528 17.13 -36.93 16.12
N GLU A 529 18.22 -37.47 16.65
CA GLU A 529 18.25 -38.50 17.67
C GLU A 529 18.74 -37.90 18.98
N PHE A 530 18.05 -38.20 20.07
CA PHE A 530 18.49 -37.84 21.42
C PHE A 530 18.15 -38.99 22.37
N ARG A 531 19.14 -39.47 23.13
CA ARG A 531 18.98 -40.62 24.03
C ARG A 531 18.38 -41.86 23.35
N ASN A 532 18.85 -42.17 22.13
CA ASN A 532 18.41 -43.28 21.28
C ASN A 532 16.94 -43.22 20.84
N VAL A 533 16.31 -42.03 20.89
CA VAL A 533 14.96 -41.79 20.36
C VAL A 533 15.03 -40.77 19.25
N VAL A 534 14.36 -41.07 18.14
CA VAL A 534 14.30 -40.20 16.95
C VAL A 534 13.09 -39.28 17.02
N TYR A 535 13.30 -38.01 16.74
CA TYR A 535 12.30 -36.95 16.71
C TYR A 535 12.33 -36.20 15.37
N GLU A 536 11.19 -35.68 14.96
CA GLU A 536 11.01 -34.89 13.74
C GLU A 536 10.22 -33.62 14.05
N VAL A 537 10.75 -32.46 13.65
CA VAL A 537 10.14 -31.15 13.95
C VAL A 537 10.29 -30.19 12.77
N PHE A 538 9.27 -29.34 12.58
CA PHE A 538 9.28 -28.25 11.61
C PHE A 538 9.27 -26.90 12.30
N PHE A 539 10.03 -25.96 11.75
CA PHE A 539 10.10 -24.58 12.22
C PHE A 539 9.92 -23.61 11.04
N ARG A 540 9.26 -22.47 11.27
CA ARG A 540 9.23 -21.35 10.31
C ARG A 540 10.60 -20.68 10.23
N ASP A 541 10.88 -19.91 9.18
CA ASP A 541 12.20 -19.28 8.96
C ASP A 541 12.73 -18.47 10.16
N GLU A 542 11.90 -17.64 10.79
CA GLU A 542 12.32 -16.77 11.91
C GLU A 542 11.96 -17.35 13.30
N GLU A 543 11.42 -18.56 13.36
CA GLU A 543 11.02 -19.18 14.63
C GLU A 543 12.23 -19.64 15.44
N LYS A 544 12.23 -19.34 16.75
CA LYS A 544 13.27 -19.80 17.69
C LYS A 544 13.28 -21.32 17.75
N VAL A 545 14.45 -21.92 17.61
CA VAL A 545 14.62 -23.38 17.70
C VAL A 545 15.28 -23.71 19.02
N ARG A 546 14.72 -24.65 19.78
CA ARG A 546 15.34 -25.25 20.96
C ARG A 546 15.04 -26.74 20.94
N ILE A 547 16.07 -27.55 20.72
CA ILE A 547 15.97 -29.03 20.73
C ILE A 547 17.12 -29.62 21.56
N PRO A 548 16.92 -30.74 22.28
CA PRO A 548 15.65 -31.42 22.52
C PRO A 548 14.69 -30.54 23.36
N SER A 549 13.41 -30.56 23.01
CA SER A 549 12.34 -29.77 23.62
C SER A 549 11.85 -30.32 24.95
#